data_AF-A0A840MUU5-F1
#
_entry.id   AF-A0A840MUU5-F1
#
_cell.length_a   1.000
_cell.length_b   1.000
_cell.length_c   1.000
_cell.angle_alpha   90.00
_cell.angle_beta   90.00
_cell.angle_gamma   90.00
#
_symmetry.space_group_name_H-M   'P 1'
#
loop_
_entity.id
_entity.type
_entity.pdbx_description
1 polymer ?
#
loop_
_entity_poly.entity_id
_entity_poly.type
_entity_poly.pdbx_seq_one_letter_code
_entity_poly.pdbx_strand_id
1 'polypeptide(L)'
;MKHSTLLLSALLVALTGCKQQAGSYQIDNARSFTLQRVKPYVWSKEWDRWLLVSRMPDCQRKHPIESESEFEPLKIYLVEDGLYQIKDGSTVYQADFNNCTLTEMPRKTKVSGSLVGSFDDPVKEKIPFEVAEGKEK
;
A
#
# COMPACT_ATOMS: atom_id res chain seq x y z
N MET A 1 45.54 13.49 -3.91
CA MET A 1 44.36 13.57 -4.83
C MET A 1 43.51 12.30 -4.86
N LYS A 2 44.07 11.06 -4.87
CA LYS A 2 43.31 9.79 -4.88
C LYS A 2 42.37 9.55 -3.68
N HIS A 3 42.71 10.02 -2.48
CA HIS A 3 41.86 9.83 -1.28
C HIS A 3 40.58 10.68 -1.28
N SER A 4 40.62 11.87 -1.92
CA SER A 4 39.47 12.78 -2.00
C SER A 4 38.36 12.20 -2.89
N THR A 5 38.75 11.58 -4.01
CA THR A 5 37.80 10.94 -4.95
C THR A 5 37.12 9.71 -4.34
N LEU A 6 37.82 8.96 -3.47
CA LEU A 6 37.33 7.76 -2.80
C LEU A 6 36.32 8.05 -1.68
N LEU A 7 36.52 9.16 -0.96
CA LEU A 7 35.56 9.65 0.03
C LEU A 7 34.27 10.16 -0.63
N LEU A 8 34.38 10.82 -1.78
CA LEU A 8 33.22 11.35 -2.50
C LEU A 8 32.36 10.24 -3.12
N SER A 9 32.98 9.17 -3.66
CA SER A 9 32.25 8.01 -4.17
C SER A 9 31.59 7.19 -3.07
N ALA A 10 32.25 7.03 -1.91
CA ALA A 10 31.65 6.39 -0.74
C ALA A 10 30.44 7.18 -0.20
N LEU A 11 30.51 8.52 -0.21
CA LEU A 11 29.41 9.39 0.20
C LEU A 11 28.23 9.28 -0.77
N LEU A 12 28.48 9.22 -2.08
CA LEU A 12 27.43 9.05 -3.09
C LEU A 12 26.67 7.72 -2.95
N VAL A 13 27.36 6.62 -2.61
CA VAL A 13 26.71 5.32 -2.35
C VAL A 13 25.87 5.34 -1.07
N ALA A 14 26.24 6.16 -0.07
CA ALA A 14 25.44 6.32 1.14
C ALA A 14 24.12 7.08 0.90
N LEU A 15 24.00 7.81 -0.22
CA LEU A 15 22.81 8.59 -0.57
C LEU A 15 21.77 7.82 -1.41
N THR A 16 22.08 6.61 -1.92
CA THR A 16 21.23 5.91 -2.90
C THR A 16 20.32 4.82 -2.32
N GLY A 17 20.22 4.70 -1.00
CA GLY A 17 19.38 3.68 -0.36
C GLY A 17 17.88 4.04 -0.34
N CYS A 18 17.18 3.85 -1.45
CA CYS A 18 15.71 3.89 -1.47
C CYS A 18 15.17 2.63 -0.77
N LYS A 19 14.51 2.78 0.38
CA LYS A 19 13.85 1.64 1.03
C LYS A 19 12.46 1.48 0.43
N GLN A 20 12.13 0.28 -0.03
CA GLN A 20 10.82 -0.05 -0.55
C GLN A 20 10.25 -1.23 0.21
N GLN A 21 8.96 -1.17 0.51
CA GLN A 21 8.20 -2.26 1.10
C GLN A 21 6.93 -2.46 0.30
N ALA A 22 6.54 -3.72 0.08
CA ALA A 22 5.32 -4.03 -0.64
C ALA A 22 4.65 -5.32 -0.14
N GLY A 23 3.33 -5.37 -0.26
CA GLY A 23 2.49 -6.52 0.03
C GLY A 23 1.38 -6.61 -0.99
N SER A 24 0.95 -7.83 -1.33
CA SER A 24 -0.15 -8.04 -2.25
C SER A 24 -1.15 -9.03 -1.67
N TYR A 25 -2.43 -8.72 -1.85
CA TYR A 25 -3.55 -9.59 -1.57
C TYR A 25 -4.25 -9.93 -2.86
N GLN A 26 -4.23 -11.22 -3.21
CA GLN A 26 -4.92 -11.75 -4.38
C GLN A 26 -6.34 -12.14 -3.96
N ILE A 27 -7.35 -11.53 -4.58
CA ILE A 27 -8.76 -11.83 -4.31
C ILE A 27 -9.18 -13.06 -5.11
N ASP A 28 -8.84 -13.09 -6.41
CA ASP A 28 -9.08 -14.19 -7.33
C ASP A 28 -8.03 -14.16 -8.46
N ASN A 29 -8.18 -14.94 -9.53
CA ASN A 29 -7.18 -15.01 -10.60
C ASN A 29 -6.94 -13.69 -11.36
N ALA A 30 -7.89 -12.75 -11.32
CA ALA A 30 -7.83 -11.48 -12.05
C ALA A 30 -7.63 -10.28 -11.11
N ARG A 31 -8.21 -10.33 -9.91
CA ARG A 31 -8.32 -9.18 -9.00
C ARG A 31 -7.32 -9.23 -7.85
N SER A 32 -6.67 -8.10 -7.60
CA SER A 32 -5.76 -7.96 -6.47
C SER A 32 -5.61 -6.53 -5.98
N PHE A 33 -5.22 -6.42 -4.71
CA PHE A 33 -4.70 -5.20 -4.10
C PHE A 33 -3.21 -5.35 -3.85
N THR A 34 -2.43 -4.30 -4.13
CA THR A 34 -1.02 -4.26 -3.74
C THR A 34 -0.73 -2.96 -3.01
N LEU A 35 -0.35 -3.04 -1.74
CA LEU A 35 0.14 -1.92 -0.97
C LEU A 35 1.64 -1.80 -1.20
N GLN A 36 2.08 -0.62 -1.62
CA GLN A 36 3.49 -0.30 -1.77
C GLN A 36 3.79 0.98 -1.01
N ARG A 37 4.91 0.98 -0.27
CA ARG A 37 5.46 2.19 0.32
C ARG A 37 6.94 2.34 0.04
N VAL A 38 7.37 3.57 -0.18
CA VAL A 38 8.74 3.92 -0.57
C VAL A 38 9.24 5.05 0.30
N LYS A 39 10.46 4.91 0.79
CA LYS A 39 11.16 5.96 1.51
C LYS A 39 12.08 6.69 0.55
N PRO A 40 11.76 7.95 0.15
CA PRO A 40 12.47 8.62 -0.92
C PRO A 40 13.94 8.89 -0.58
N TYR A 41 14.24 9.10 0.71
CA TYR A 41 15.60 9.30 1.22
C TYR A 41 15.82 8.54 2.53
N VAL A 42 17.07 8.16 2.81
CA VAL A 42 17.43 7.44 4.05
C VAL A 42 17.13 8.24 5.32
N TRP A 43 17.13 9.58 5.23
CA TRP A 43 16.83 10.50 6.32
C TRP A 43 15.36 10.96 6.36
N SER A 44 14.52 10.58 5.40
CA SER A 44 13.09 10.89 5.46
C SER A 44 12.48 10.26 6.73
N LYS A 45 11.47 10.90 7.31
CA LYS A 45 10.65 10.26 8.34
C LYS A 45 9.43 9.58 7.71
N GLU A 46 8.91 10.20 6.68
CA GLU A 46 7.70 9.77 5.97
C GLU A 46 8.02 8.74 4.88
N TRP A 47 7.02 7.90 4.62
CA TRP A 47 6.94 6.95 3.53
C TRP A 47 5.85 7.40 2.57
N ASP A 48 6.21 7.51 1.30
CA ASP A 48 5.24 7.70 0.22
C ASP A 48 4.54 6.38 -0.05
N ARG A 49 3.21 6.40 -0.12
CA ARG A 49 2.39 5.19 -0.17
C ARG A 49 1.50 5.18 -1.40
N TRP A 50 1.30 3.99 -1.93
CA TRP A 50 0.37 3.74 -3.01
C TRP A 50 -0.36 2.43 -2.82
N LEU A 51 -1.66 2.46 -3.13
CA LEU A 51 -2.47 1.27 -3.26
C LEU A 51 -2.74 1.02 -4.73
N LEU A 52 -2.35 -0.17 -5.20
CA LEU A 52 -2.67 -0.61 -6.55
C LEU A 52 -3.97 -1.40 -6.51
N VAL A 53 -4.89 -1.04 -7.40
CA VAL A 53 -6.14 -1.76 -7.67
C VAL A 53 -6.00 -2.39 -9.05
N SER A 54 -6.10 -3.72 -9.12
CA SER A 54 -5.83 -4.49 -10.33
C SER A 54 -6.95 -5.46 -10.66
N ARG A 55 -7.43 -5.45 -11.91
CA ARG A 55 -8.35 -6.43 -12.51
C ARG A 55 -7.78 -6.82 -13.87
N MET A 56 -6.91 -7.82 -13.90
CA MET A 56 -6.24 -8.28 -15.12
C MET A 56 -7.22 -8.98 -16.08
N PRO A 57 -7.09 -8.80 -17.41
CA PRO A 57 -6.15 -7.93 -18.11
C PRO A 57 -6.63 -6.48 -18.26
N ASP A 58 -7.85 -6.18 -17.84
CA ASP A 58 -8.57 -4.96 -18.18
C ASP A 58 -7.93 -3.69 -17.57
N CYS A 59 -7.49 -3.75 -16.32
CA CYS A 59 -6.86 -2.59 -15.68
C CYS A 59 -5.92 -2.92 -14.51
N GLN A 60 -4.88 -2.10 -14.35
CA GLN A 60 -4.00 -2.08 -13.19
C GLN A 60 -3.59 -0.63 -12.93
N ARG A 61 -4.05 -0.04 -11.83
CA ARG A 61 -3.81 1.38 -11.51
C ARG A 61 -3.21 1.56 -10.13
N LYS A 62 -2.17 2.39 -10.06
CA LYS A 62 -1.47 2.79 -8.84
C LYS A 62 -2.03 4.12 -8.34
N HIS A 63 -2.64 4.12 -7.16
CA HIS A 63 -3.25 5.30 -6.56
C HIS A 63 -2.43 5.78 -5.37
N PRO A 64 -2.05 7.07 -5.29
CA PRO A 64 -1.44 7.61 -4.09
C PRO A 64 -2.44 7.59 -2.93
N ILE A 65 -1.97 7.23 -1.75
CA ILE A 65 -2.72 7.35 -0.48
C ILE A 65 -1.92 8.24 0.47
N GLU A 66 -2.49 8.57 1.63
CA GLU A 66 -1.81 9.42 2.61
C GLU A 66 -0.44 8.82 3.01
N SER A 67 0.60 9.65 2.98
CA SER A 67 1.94 9.27 3.45
C SER A 67 1.92 9.02 4.97
N GLU A 68 2.79 8.13 5.45
CA GLU A 68 2.83 7.74 6.86
C GLU A 68 4.25 7.82 7.43
N SER A 69 4.40 8.20 8.70
CA SER A 69 5.68 8.16 9.43
C SER A 69 5.90 6.82 10.14
N GLU A 70 4.82 6.25 10.67
CA GLU A 70 4.73 4.93 11.30
C GLU A 70 3.73 4.09 10.52
N PHE A 71 3.94 2.77 10.45
CA PHE A 71 3.03 1.90 9.71
C PHE A 71 1.69 1.81 10.46
N GLU A 72 0.61 2.14 9.79
CA GLU A 72 -0.74 1.86 10.28
C GLU A 72 -1.37 0.72 9.48
N PRO A 73 -2.01 -0.27 10.13
CA PRO A 73 -2.68 -1.36 9.43
C PRO A 73 -3.76 -0.87 8.48
N LEU A 74 -3.65 -1.28 7.21
CA LEU A 74 -4.60 -0.92 6.15
C LEU A 74 -5.60 -2.05 5.95
N LYS A 75 -6.86 -1.79 6.32
CA LYS A 75 -7.93 -2.80 6.37
C LYS A 75 -8.80 -2.76 5.13
N ILE A 76 -9.11 -3.93 4.60
CA ILE A 76 -9.96 -4.09 3.40
C ILE A 76 -11.32 -4.64 3.82
N TYR A 77 -12.38 -3.98 3.36
CA TYR A 77 -13.76 -4.37 3.58
C TYR A 77 -14.45 -4.61 2.23
N LEU A 78 -15.15 -5.74 2.12
CA LEU A 78 -16.00 -6.06 0.96
C LEU A 78 -17.37 -5.43 1.18
N VAL A 79 -17.76 -4.49 0.31
CA VAL A 79 -19.09 -3.88 0.32
C VAL A 79 -20.03 -4.67 -0.58
N GLU A 80 -19.62 -4.88 -1.83
CA GLU A 80 -20.29 -5.68 -2.85
C GLU A 80 -19.24 -6.20 -3.85
N ASP A 81 -19.62 -7.10 -4.75
CA ASP A 81 -18.65 -7.69 -5.69
C ASP A 81 -18.02 -6.59 -6.58
N GLY A 82 -16.69 -6.49 -6.52
CA GLY A 82 -15.94 -5.44 -7.22
C GLY A 82 -15.89 -4.08 -6.53
N LEU A 83 -16.62 -3.87 -5.43
CA LEU A 83 -16.57 -2.64 -4.63
C LEU A 83 -16.09 -2.91 -3.20
N TYR A 84 -15.02 -2.21 -2.84
CA TYR A 84 -14.35 -2.38 -1.56
C TYR A 84 -14.21 -1.04 -0.87
N GLN A 85 -14.15 -1.08 0.45
CA GLN A 85 -13.71 0.05 1.26
C GLN A 85 -12.38 -0.27 1.91
N ILE A 86 -11.47 0.70 1.83
CA ILE A 86 -10.13 0.60 2.36
C ILE A 86 -10.04 1.59 3.52
N LYS A 87 -9.80 1.09 4.73
CA LYS A 87 -9.61 1.93 5.90
C LYS A 87 -8.13 2.02 6.21
N ASP A 88 -7.63 3.24 6.18
CA ASP A 88 -6.25 3.59 6.44
C ASP A 88 -6.24 4.65 7.55
N GLY A 89 -5.99 4.20 8.78
CA GLY A 89 -6.15 5.03 9.97
C GLY A 89 -7.56 5.64 10.10
N SER A 90 -7.62 6.97 9.91
CA SER A 90 -8.87 7.76 9.96
C SER A 90 -9.53 7.99 8.60
N THR A 91 -8.81 7.67 7.52
CA THR A 91 -9.23 7.90 6.14
C THR A 91 -9.86 6.63 5.58
N VAL A 92 -10.95 6.82 4.82
CA VAL A 92 -11.63 5.72 4.15
C VAL A 92 -11.58 6.00 2.66
N TYR A 93 -11.14 5.02 1.89
CA TYR A 93 -11.19 5.05 0.44
C TYR A 93 -12.23 4.05 -0.06
N GLN A 94 -12.86 4.36 -1.18
CA GLN A 94 -13.69 3.43 -1.93
C GLN A 94 -12.89 2.98 -3.16
N ALA A 95 -12.68 1.66 -3.28
CA ALA A 95 -12.02 1.03 -4.40
C ALA A 95 -13.05 0.34 -5.29
N ASP A 96 -13.06 0.65 -6.59
CA ASP A 96 -13.92 0.02 -7.59
C ASP A 96 -13.06 -0.69 -8.63
N PHE A 97 -13.17 -2.02 -8.70
CA PHE A 97 -12.43 -2.84 -9.66
C PHE A 97 -12.96 -2.73 -11.09
N ASN A 98 -14.21 -2.35 -11.31
CA ASN A 98 -14.75 -2.18 -12.66
C ASN A 98 -13.98 -1.10 -13.41
N ASN A 99 -13.70 0.01 -12.71
CA ASN A 99 -12.99 1.17 -13.24
C ASN A 99 -11.53 1.29 -12.75
N CYS A 100 -11.06 0.37 -11.90
CA CYS A 100 -9.78 0.45 -11.18
C CYS A 100 -9.54 1.82 -10.54
N THR A 101 -10.54 2.35 -9.84
CA THR A 101 -10.45 3.66 -9.16
C THR A 101 -10.28 3.49 -7.67
N LEU A 102 -9.68 4.50 -7.05
CA LEU A 102 -9.64 4.68 -5.61
C LEU A 102 -10.08 6.11 -5.31
N THR A 103 -11.14 6.27 -4.53
CA THR A 103 -11.72 7.58 -4.21
C THR A 103 -11.73 7.78 -2.72
N GLU A 104 -11.12 8.86 -2.24
CA GLU A 104 -11.20 9.25 -0.84
C GLU A 104 -12.64 9.64 -0.48
N MET A 105 -13.15 9.03 0.59
CA MET A 105 -14.48 9.28 1.10
C MET A 105 -14.48 10.50 2.05
N PRO A 106 -15.63 11.17 2.23
CA PRO A 106 -15.74 12.26 3.19
C PRO A 106 -15.25 11.87 4.59
N ARG A 107 -14.60 12.81 5.28
CA ARG A 107 -14.13 12.59 6.65
C ARG A 107 -15.27 12.13 7.56
N LYS A 108 -14.98 11.21 8.49
CA LYS A 108 -15.93 10.52 9.39
C LYS A 108 -16.85 9.48 8.73
N THR A 109 -16.61 9.13 7.46
CA THR A 109 -17.26 7.97 6.84
C THR A 109 -16.97 6.73 7.68
N LYS A 110 -18.04 6.02 8.07
CA LYS A 110 -17.89 4.70 8.70
C LYS A 110 -17.72 3.66 7.60
N VAL A 111 -16.83 2.71 7.83
CA VAL A 111 -16.73 1.54 6.96
C VAL A 111 -18.05 0.77 6.97
N SER A 112 -18.46 0.34 5.80
CA SER A 112 -19.56 -0.59 5.54
C SER A 112 -19.00 -1.87 4.94
N GLY A 113 -19.71 -2.98 5.11
CA GLY A 113 -19.30 -4.26 4.54
C GLY A 113 -18.58 -5.18 5.53
N SER A 114 -18.09 -6.30 5.00
CA SER A 114 -17.43 -7.35 5.80
C SER A 114 -15.92 -7.19 5.73
N LEU A 115 -15.23 -7.29 6.87
CA LEU A 115 -13.78 -7.27 6.91
C LEU A 115 -13.23 -8.48 6.15
N VAL A 116 -12.38 -8.22 5.16
CA VAL A 116 -11.68 -9.25 4.36
C VAL A 116 -10.32 -9.57 4.98
N GLY A 117 -9.62 -8.53 5.44
CA GLY A 117 -8.28 -8.67 6.00
C GLY A 117 -7.58 -7.33 6.17
N SER A 118 -6.31 -7.39 6.52
CA SER A 118 -5.46 -6.24 6.83
C SER A 118 -4.07 -6.42 6.26
N PHE A 119 -3.49 -5.37 5.70
CA PHE A 119 -2.04 -5.28 5.56
C PHE A 119 -1.45 -4.86 6.91
N ASP A 120 -0.59 -5.70 7.46
CA ASP A 120 -0.03 -5.53 8.80
C ASP A 120 1.48 -5.20 8.77
N ASP A 121 2.08 -5.04 9.95
CA ASP A 121 3.43 -4.54 10.11
C ASP A 121 4.46 -5.21 9.19
N PRO A 122 5.23 -4.43 8.40
CA PRO A 122 6.14 -5.00 7.45
C PRO A 122 7.29 -5.74 8.11
N VAL A 123 7.57 -6.93 7.59
CA VAL A 123 8.73 -7.75 7.95
C VAL A 123 9.77 -7.61 6.84
N LYS A 124 10.84 -6.84 7.13
CA LYS A 124 11.87 -6.45 6.14
C LYS A 124 11.27 -5.64 4.98
N GLU A 125 11.23 -6.21 3.78
CA GLU A 125 10.74 -5.57 2.54
C GLU A 125 9.29 -5.97 2.20
N LYS A 126 8.71 -6.88 3.00
CA LYS A 126 7.38 -7.45 2.73
C LYS A 126 6.36 -6.89 3.70
N ILE A 127 5.21 -6.50 3.17
CA ILE A 127 4.02 -6.16 3.97
C ILE A 127 3.12 -7.41 3.96
N PRO A 128 2.95 -8.12 5.08
CA PRO A 128 2.05 -9.26 5.15
C PRO A 128 0.59 -8.82 4.98
N PHE A 129 -0.23 -9.71 4.44
CA PHE A 129 -1.68 -9.55 4.42
C PHE A 129 -2.30 -10.67 5.25
N GLU A 130 -2.98 -10.30 6.33
CA GLU A 130 -3.66 -11.22 7.22
C GLU A 130 -5.14 -11.24 6.87
N VAL A 131 -5.64 -12.42 6.48
CA VAL A 131 -7.05 -12.63 6.15
C VAL A 131 -7.84 -12.62 7.46
N ALA A 132 -8.97 -11.91 7.48
CA ALA A 132 -9.86 -11.94 8.62
C ALA A 132 -10.50 -13.34 8.72
N GLU A 133 -10.38 -14.00 9.86
CA GLU A 133 -10.98 -15.31 10.10
C GLU A 133 -12.51 -15.22 10.00
N GLY A 134 -13.05 -15.50 8.81
CA GLY A 134 -14.48 -15.30 8.54
C GLY A 134 -14.87 -15.41 7.06
N LYS A 135 -14.93 -16.66 6.57
CA LYS A 135 -15.53 -17.12 5.29
C LYS A 135 -14.67 -16.95 4.03
N GLU A 136 -13.69 -17.85 3.91
CA GLU A 136 -13.49 -18.56 2.65
C GLU A 136 -14.81 -19.28 2.32
N LYS A 137 -15.37 -19.02 1.13
CA LYS A 137 -16.52 -19.76 0.61
C LYS A 137 -16.25 -20.15 -0.82
#